data_AF-A0A6C0BP36-F1
#
_entry.id   AF-A0A6C0BP36-F1
#
_cell.length_a   1.000
_cell.length_b   1.000
_cell.length_c   1.000
_cell.angle_alpha   90.00
_cell.angle_beta   90.00
_cell.angle_gamma   90.00
#
_symmetry.space_group_name_H-M   'P 1'
#
loop_
_entity.id
_entity.type
_entity.pdbx_description
1 polymer ?
#
loop_
_entity_poly.entity_id
_entity_poly.type
_entity_poly.pdbx_seq_one_letter_code
_entity_poly.pdbx_strand_id
1 'polypeptide(L)'
;MNKLQRVDHFERGSYPHKYVAIMKDGKKVRFGHQEYEHYRDSVPRSLGGGQWSHRDHGDSARRKNYRSRHGGVKTKSGTPAYKVKYSPSWFSYHFLW
;
A
#
# COMPACT_ATOMS: atom_id res chain seq x y z
N MET A 1 -2.81 7.53 -17.57
CA MET A 1 -1.48 7.20 -16.99
C MET A 1 -1.58 5.90 -16.20
N ASN A 2 -0.83 4.86 -16.59
CA ASN A 2 -0.75 3.62 -15.82
C ASN A 2 0.01 3.89 -14.49
N LYS A 3 -0.66 3.72 -13.34
CA LYS A 3 -0.11 4.04 -12.01
C LYS A 3 1.03 3.12 -11.57
N LEU A 4 1.31 2.04 -12.30
CA LEU A 4 2.21 0.96 -11.90
C LEU A 4 3.33 0.69 -12.93
N GLN A 5 3.72 1.67 -13.75
CA GLN A 5 4.73 1.49 -14.81
C GLN A 5 6.06 0.88 -14.33
N ARG A 6 6.46 1.13 -13.08
CA ARG A 6 7.71 0.66 -12.48
C ARG A 6 7.56 -0.63 -11.66
N VAL A 7 6.34 -1.07 -11.39
CA VAL A 7 6.09 -2.32 -10.66
C VAL A 7 6.08 -3.45 -11.68
N ASP A 8 6.78 -4.54 -11.34
CA ASP A 8 6.72 -5.78 -12.09
C ASP A 8 5.54 -6.63 -11.58
N HIS A 9 5.58 -7.01 -10.31
CA HIS A 9 4.49 -7.73 -9.64
C HIS A 9 4.52 -7.51 -8.11
N PHE A 10 3.59 -8.14 -7.39
CA PHE A 10 3.48 -8.15 -5.95
C PHE A 10 3.57 -9.58 -5.41
N GLU A 11 4.27 -9.72 -4.30
CA GLU A 11 4.40 -10.97 -3.55
C GLU A 11 3.77 -10.83 -2.16
N ARG A 12 3.42 -11.97 -1.54
CA ARG A 12 3.04 -11.99 -0.12
C ARG A 12 4.24 -11.58 0.72
N GLY A 13 4.05 -10.60 1.60
CA GLY A 13 5.07 -10.17 2.54
C GLY A 13 5.32 -11.20 3.64
N SER A 14 6.57 -11.29 4.08
CA SER A 14 6.92 -11.90 5.37
C SER A 14 6.40 -11.02 6.51
N TYR A 15 6.16 -11.61 7.68
CA TYR A 15 5.81 -10.85 8.88
C TYR A 15 6.86 -9.72 9.12
N PRO A 16 6.44 -8.50 9.47
CA PRO A 16 5.06 -8.07 9.75
C PRO A 16 4.29 -7.53 8.54
N HIS A 17 4.81 -7.62 7.32
CA HIS A 17 4.27 -6.92 6.14
C HIS A 17 3.25 -7.73 5.35
N LYS A 18 2.22 -7.07 4.81
CA LYS A 18 1.23 -7.74 3.95
C LYS A 18 1.80 -8.06 2.56
N TYR A 19 2.40 -7.07 1.91
CA TYR A 19 2.87 -7.19 0.54
C TYR A 19 4.33 -6.77 0.40
N VAL A 20 4.97 -7.32 -0.62
CA VAL A 20 6.21 -6.78 -1.21
C VAL A 20 5.92 -6.41 -2.66
N ALA A 21 6.07 -5.14 -3.03
CA ALA A 21 6.10 -4.74 -4.43
C ALA A 21 7.50 -5.02 -4.99
N ILE A 22 7.56 -5.85 -6.03
CA ILE A 22 8.78 -6.12 -6.79
C ILE A 22 8.84 -5.12 -7.93
N MET A 23 9.85 -4.26 -7.90
CA MET A 23 10.05 -3.22 -8.90
C MET A 23 10.88 -3.76 -10.06
N LYS A 24 10.69 -3.21 -11.27
CA LYS A 24 11.44 -3.60 -12.47
C LYS A 24 12.95 -3.38 -12.37
N ASP A 25 13.37 -2.49 -11.48
CA ASP A 25 14.78 -2.22 -11.16
C ASP A 25 15.34 -3.17 -10.07
N GLY A 26 14.60 -4.21 -9.69
CA GLY A 26 14.98 -5.17 -8.65
C GLY A 26 14.74 -4.69 -7.22
N LYS A 27 14.35 -3.42 -7.02
CA LYS A 27 14.03 -2.90 -5.69
C LYS A 27 12.80 -3.62 -5.12
N LYS A 28 12.82 -3.88 -3.82
CA LYS A 28 11.68 -4.43 -3.07
C LYS A 28 11.09 -3.38 -2.14
N VAL A 29 9.78 -3.20 -2.16
CA VAL A 29 9.08 -2.24 -1.28
C VAL A 29 8.02 -2.98 -0.48
N ARG A 30 8.24 -3.11 0.83
CA ARG A 30 7.31 -3.78 1.75
C ARG A 30 6.26 -2.78 2.26
N PHE A 31 4.99 -3.18 2.31
CA PHE A 31 3.90 -2.31 2.79
C PHE A 31 2.73 -3.10 3.41
N GLY A 32 1.89 -2.38 4.16
CA GLY A 32 0.84 -2.95 4.99
C GLY A 32 1.39 -3.72 6.19
N HIS A 33 0.52 -4.00 7.17
CA HIS A 33 0.86 -4.78 8.37
C HIS A 33 -0.11 -5.96 8.51
N GLN A 34 0.38 -7.17 8.76
CA GLN A 34 -0.44 -8.37 8.73
C GLN A 34 -1.51 -8.39 9.83
N GLU A 35 -1.18 -7.86 11.01
CA GLU A 35 -2.07 -7.87 12.19
C GLU A 35 -3.24 -6.88 12.10
N TYR A 36 -3.18 -5.88 11.23
CA TYR A 36 -4.24 -4.87 11.11
C TYR A 36 -5.16 -5.15 9.92
N GLU A 37 -6.44 -4.89 10.12
CA GLU A 37 -7.41 -4.77 9.03
C GLU A 37 -7.14 -3.55 8.17
N HIS A 38 -7.79 -3.50 7.01
CA HIS A 38 -7.69 -2.39 6.07
C HIS A 38 -9.02 -2.18 5.34
N TYR A 39 -9.17 -1.06 4.64
CA TYR A 39 -10.45 -0.71 4.03
C TYR A 39 -10.84 -1.73 2.95
N ARG A 40 -9.93 -1.95 2.00
CA ARG A 40 -10.11 -2.90 0.90
C ARG A 40 -8.76 -3.22 0.27
N ASP A 41 -8.45 -4.49 0.07
CA ASP A 41 -7.33 -4.93 -0.75
C ASP A 41 -7.63 -4.65 -2.22
N SER A 42 -7.03 -3.58 -2.73
CA SER A 42 -7.14 -3.17 -4.13
C SER A 42 -5.83 -3.32 -4.89
N VAL A 43 -4.86 -4.08 -4.35
CA VAL A 43 -3.68 -4.48 -5.12
C VAL A 43 -4.15 -5.31 -6.33
N PRO A 44 -3.70 -5.01 -7.56
CA PRO A 44 -4.20 -5.69 -8.75
C PRO A 44 -3.95 -7.21 -8.70
N ARG A 45 -5.01 -8.01 -8.81
CA ARG A 45 -4.93 -9.48 -8.81
C ARG A 45 -4.06 -10.03 -9.93
N SER A 46 -4.11 -9.40 -11.12
CA SER A 46 -3.26 -9.76 -12.27
C SER A 46 -1.76 -9.58 -12.01
N LEU A 47 -1.39 -8.85 -10.95
CA LEU A 47 -0.02 -8.62 -10.51
C LEU A 47 0.28 -9.31 -9.17
N GLY A 48 -0.54 -10.25 -8.70
CA GLY A 48 -0.33 -10.94 -7.42
C GLY A 48 -1.02 -10.32 -6.20
N GLY A 49 -1.91 -9.35 -6.42
CA GLY A 49 -2.75 -8.75 -5.37
C GLY A 49 -3.96 -9.59 -4.95
N GLY A 50 -4.77 -9.06 -4.02
CA GLY A 50 -5.96 -9.72 -3.48
C GLY A 50 -5.70 -10.82 -2.44
N GLN A 51 -4.46 -11.02 -2.01
CA GLN A 51 -4.07 -12.03 -1.01
C GLN A 51 -4.57 -11.73 0.41
N TRP A 52 -4.95 -10.48 0.67
CA TRP A 52 -5.34 -10.00 2.00
C TRP A 52 -6.80 -9.57 2.09
N SER A 53 -7.62 -9.78 1.05
CA SER A 53 -9.03 -9.36 1.02
C SER A 53 -9.89 -9.92 2.16
N HIS A 54 -9.46 -11.01 2.80
CA HIS A 54 -10.10 -11.56 4.01
C HIS A 54 -9.91 -10.68 5.27
N ARG A 55 -9.14 -9.59 5.18
CA ARG A 55 -8.95 -8.57 6.23
C ARG A 55 -9.55 -7.21 5.82
N ASP A 56 -10.40 -7.19 4.80
CA ASP A 56 -11.14 -6.01 4.36
C ASP A 56 -12.29 -5.73 5.32
N HIS A 57 -12.31 -4.53 5.91
CA HIS A 57 -13.39 -4.12 6.83
C HIS A 57 -14.48 -3.27 6.15
N GLY A 58 -14.22 -2.70 4.96
CA GLY A 58 -15.22 -1.92 4.19
C GLY A 58 -15.68 -0.59 4.79
N ASP A 59 -15.37 -0.30 6.05
CA ASP A 59 -15.68 0.97 6.74
C ASP A 59 -14.99 2.21 6.11
N SER A 60 -15.80 3.06 5.48
CA SER A 60 -15.38 4.30 4.82
C SER A 60 -14.97 5.41 5.80
N ALA A 61 -15.49 5.41 7.03
CA ALA A 61 -15.10 6.35 8.08
C ALA A 61 -13.69 6.02 8.61
N ARG A 62 -13.41 4.73 8.88
CA ARG A 62 -12.03 4.26 9.19
C ARG A 62 -11.06 4.63 8.08
N ARG A 63 -11.47 4.50 6.81
CA ARG A 63 -10.68 4.95 5.66
C ARG A 63 -10.37 6.44 5.68
N LYS A 64 -11.40 7.28 5.83
CA LYS A 64 -11.24 8.74 5.90
C LYS A 64 -10.32 9.14 7.05
N ASN A 65 -10.49 8.54 8.22
CA ASN A 65 -9.67 8.80 9.40
C ASN A 65 -8.21 8.36 9.22
N TYR A 66 -7.96 7.21 8.60
CA TYR A 66 -6.62 6.80 8.21
C TYR A 66 -6.01 7.82 7.24
N ARG A 67 -6.71 8.15 6.14
CA ARG A 67 -6.19 9.07 5.11
C ARG A 67 -5.92 10.47 5.64
N SER A 68 -6.73 10.96 6.58
CA SER A 68 -6.52 12.26 7.25
C SER A 68 -5.21 12.25 8.04
N ARG A 69 -5.03 11.27 8.94
CA ARG A 69 -3.81 11.15 9.76
C ARG A 69 -2.57 10.86 8.91
N HIS A 70 -2.66 9.88 8.03
CA HIS A 70 -1.57 9.47 7.16
C HIS A 70 -1.18 10.58 6.17
N GLY A 71 -2.16 11.40 5.75
CA GLY A 71 -1.94 12.55 4.89
C GLY A 71 -1.08 13.64 5.52
N GLY A 72 -1.06 13.73 6.86
CA GLY A 72 -0.22 14.66 7.61
C GLY A 72 1.25 14.22 7.74
N VAL A 73 1.58 12.96 7.44
CA VAL A 73 2.96 12.44 7.54
C VAL A 73 3.81 13.03 6.42
N LYS A 74 4.89 13.71 6.78
CA LYS A 74 5.84 14.34 5.85
C LYS A 74 7.19 13.62 5.87
N THR A 75 7.87 13.62 4.72
CA THR A 75 9.28 13.23 4.61
C THR A 75 10.18 14.31 5.22
N LYS A 76 11.48 14.02 5.34
CA LYS A 76 12.50 15.01 5.75
C LYS A 76 12.50 16.27 4.87
N SER A 77 12.13 16.14 3.60
CA SER A 77 12.00 17.26 2.64
C SER A 77 10.67 18.01 2.74
N GLY A 78 9.80 17.68 3.71
CA GLY A 78 8.49 18.30 3.89
C GLY A 78 7.39 17.80 2.94
N THR A 79 7.70 16.87 2.02
CA THR A 79 6.74 16.29 1.07
C THR A 79 5.81 15.31 1.79
N PRO A 80 4.48 15.32 1.57
CA PRO A 80 3.61 14.30 2.13
C PRO A 80 4.03 12.89 1.68
N ALA A 81 4.25 11.98 2.63
CA ALA A 81 4.83 10.66 2.37
C ALA A 81 3.97 9.83 1.40
N TYR A 82 2.64 9.92 1.53
CA TYR A 82 1.70 9.24 0.62
C TYR A 82 1.75 9.76 -0.83
N LYS A 83 2.37 10.91 -1.09
CA LYS A 83 2.58 11.43 -2.46
C LYS A 83 3.88 10.94 -3.10
N VAL A 84 4.81 10.39 -2.32
CA VAL A 84 6.07 9.85 -2.83
C VAL A 84 5.79 8.50 -3.52
N LYS A 85 5.65 8.52 -4.85
CA LYS A 85 5.30 7.34 -5.65
C LYS A 85 6.20 6.14 -5.33
N TYR A 86 5.59 4.96 -5.27
CA TYR A 86 6.25 3.69 -4.98
C TYR A 86 6.94 3.61 -3.61
N SER A 87 6.60 4.50 -2.67
CA SER A 87 6.98 4.35 -1.26
C SER A 87 5.99 3.41 -0.52
N PRO A 88 6.38 2.86 0.64
CA PRO A 88 5.46 2.07 1.48
C PRO A 88 4.16 2.82 1.84
N SER A 89 4.28 4.12 2.12
CA SER A 89 3.15 5.01 2.40
C SER A 89 2.23 5.17 1.19
N TRP A 90 2.80 5.38 0.00
CA TRP A 90 2.04 5.49 -1.24
C TRP A 90 1.27 4.20 -1.55
N PHE A 91 1.93 3.04 -1.45
CA PHE A 91 1.26 1.75 -1.67
C PHE A 91 0.13 1.51 -0.66
N SER A 92 0.39 1.74 0.64
CA SER A 92 -0.63 1.55 1.69
C SER A 92 -1.83 2.48 1.48
N TYR A 93 -1.59 3.75 1.16
CA TYR A 93 -2.63 4.76 0.96
C TYR A 93 -3.48 4.52 -0.29
N HIS A 94 -2.92 3.93 -1.35
CA HIS A 94 -3.64 3.74 -2.61
C HIS A 94 -4.25 2.35 -2.77
N PHE A 95 -3.68 1.33 -2.12
CA PHE A 95 -4.11 -0.05 -2.31
C PHE A 95 -4.78 -0.70 -1.11
N LEU A 96 -4.57 -0.21 0.10
CA LEU A 96 -5.18 -0.80 1.31
C LEU A 96 -6.18 0.15 1.99
N TRP A 97 -5.99 1.46 1.81
CA TRP A 97 -6.76 2.53 2.45
C TRP A 97 -7.24 3.56 1.45
#